data_AF-A0A962BUZ1-F1
#
_entry.id   AF-A0A962BUZ1-F1
#
_cell.length_a   1.000
_cell.length_b   1.000
_cell.length_c   1.000
_cell.angle_alpha   90.00
_cell.angle_beta   90.00
_cell.angle_gamma   90.00
#
_symmetry.space_group_name_H-M   'P 1'
#
loop_
_entity.id
_entity.type
_entity.pdbx_description
1 polymer ?
#
loop_
_entity_poly.entity_id
_entity_poly.type
_entity_poly.pdbx_seq_one_letter_code
_entity_poly.pdbx_strand_id
1 'polypeptide(L)'
;MSDTAAAPASDERIKQTSALRKALIRPELGGICGTVIVFALFAIFAGDSGMFSSQGVLNWSVVSAQFMIIAVGACLLMIAGEFDLSVGSMIGFAGMMIAIFSITLGWPVWQAILITFVLCLAIGALNGVIVVRTGLPSFIVTLAFLFILRGFTIYLPQLIERKTIIGGIDKAAEGDWLAAVFGGKILTGLFAWLGEAGLISVFERGNRAGQPVVDGIPMLIVWALALVAFGHFVLTRTKFGNWIFASGGDAQAARYVG
;
A
#
# COMPACT_ATOMS: atom_id res chain seq x y z
N MET A 1 49.40 -31.01 44.95
CA MET A 1 49.51 -30.78 43.50
C MET A 1 48.15 -30.32 43.02
N SER A 2 47.97 -29.00 42.90
CA SER A 2 46.69 -28.38 42.54
C SER A 2 46.66 -28.12 41.03
N ASP A 3 45.80 -28.84 40.32
CA ASP A 3 45.43 -28.52 38.94
C ASP A 3 44.62 -27.22 38.92
N THR A 4 45.26 -26.14 38.51
CA THR A 4 44.59 -24.90 38.12
C THR A 4 44.18 -25.01 36.66
N ALA A 5 42.91 -25.35 36.42
CA ALA A 5 42.31 -25.34 35.10
C ALA A 5 42.39 -23.93 34.48
N ALA A 6 43.06 -23.81 33.33
CA ALA A 6 43.15 -22.57 32.58
C ALA A 6 41.79 -22.18 31.98
N ALA A 7 41.39 -20.92 32.14
CA ALA A 7 40.17 -20.37 31.55
C ALA A 7 40.24 -20.39 30.01
N PRO A 8 39.13 -20.64 29.30
CA PRO A 8 39.14 -20.73 27.84
C PRO A 8 39.45 -19.35 27.24
N ALA A 9 40.49 -19.30 26.40
CA ALA A 9 40.87 -18.10 25.67
C ALA A 9 39.76 -17.69 24.69
N SER A 10 39.30 -16.43 24.79
CA SER A 10 38.33 -15.86 23.85
C SER A 10 38.95 -15.75 22.45
N ASP A 11 38.29 -16.33 21.45
CA ASP A 11 38.73 -16.38 20.06
C ASP A 11 38.86 -14.96 19.43
N GLU A 12 40.09 -14.51 19.18
CA GLU A 12 40.43 -13.19 18.60
C GLU A 12 39.93 -13.00 17.15
N ARG A 13 39.43 -14.06 16.51
CA ARG A 13 38.95 -14.01 15.11
C ARG A 13 37.61 -13.29 14.95
N ILE A 14 36.87 -13.06 16.04
CA ILE A 14 35.57 -12.37 16.00
C ILE A 14 35.70 -10.96 16.55
N LYS A 15 35.95 -9.99 15.66
CA LYS A 15 35.95 -8.56 16.02
C LYS A 15 34.55 -8.17 16.48
N GLN A 16 34.36 -7.95 17.79
CA GLN A 16 33.06 -7.52 18.31
C GLN A 16 32.72 -6.12 17.81
N THR A 17 31.88 -6.04 16.79
CA THR A 17 31.35 -4.76 16.30
C THR A 17 30.26 -4.28 17.25
N SER A 18 30.35 -3.02 17.71
CA SER A 18 29.29 -2.38 18.50
C SER A 18 27.93 -2.50 17.82
N ALA A 19 26.88 -2.75 18.61
CA ALA A 19 25.49 -2.83 18.15
C ALA A 19 25.08 -1.57 17.37
N LEU A 20 25.59 -0.40 17.75
CA LEU A 20 25.34 0.87 17.08
C LEU A 20 25.96 0.93 15.68
N ARG A 21 27.18 0.40 15.52
CA ARG A 21 27.83 0.25 14.21
C ARG A 21 27.07 -0.75 13.33
N LYS A 22 26.61 -1.85 13.91
CA LYS A 22 25.82 -2.88 13.22
C LYS A 22 24.46 -2.35 12.76
N ALA A 23 23.87 -1.45 13.54
CA ALA A 23 22.64 -0.75 13.20
C ALA A 23 22.88 0.27 12.08
N LEU A 24 23.89 1.16 12.20
CA LEU A 24 24.21 2.21 11.22
C LEU A 24 24.50 1.71 9.80
N ILE A 25 24.87 0.44 9.64
CA ILE A 25 25.15 -0.18 8.35
C ILE A 25 23.87 -0.70 7.67
N ARG A 26 22.74 -0.82 8.38
CA ARG A 26 21.49 -1.31 7.80
C ARG A 26 20.78 -0.22 7.00
N PRO A 27 20.45 -0.45 5.71
CA PRO A 27 19.71 0.52 4.89
C PRO A 27 18.36 0.93 5.49
N GLU A 28 17.73 0.02 6.24
CA GLU A 28 16.46 0.23 6.97
C GLU A 28 16.52 1.41 7.95
N LEU A 29 17.68 1.67 8.56
CA LEU A 29 17.83 2.79 9.48
C LEU A 29 17.68 4.13 8.79
N GLY A 30 18.08 4.26 7.52
CA GLY A 30 17.92 5.52 6.79
C GLY A 30 16.45 5.94 6.71
N GLY A 31 15.57 4.99 6.41
CA GLY A 31 14.12 5.21 6.39
C GLY A 31 13.57 5.56 7.77
N ILE A 32 13.91 4.78 8.80
CA ILE A 32 13.43 5.00 10.17
C ILE A 32 13.88 6.37 10.71
N CYS A 33 15.17 6.70 10.56
CA CYS A 33 15.71 8.00 10.96
C CYS A 33 15.03 9.15 10.21
N GLY A 34 14.82 9.00 8.90
CA GLY A 34 14.08 9.97 8.09
C GLY A 34 12.67 10.20 8.61
N THR A 35 11.91 9.13 8.88
CA THR A 35 10.57 9.22 9.46
C THR A 35 10.58 9.95 10.81
N VAL A 36 11.49 9.57 11.72
CA VAL A 36 11.59 10.20 13.05
C VAL A 36 11.90 11.70 12.94
N ILE A 37 12.86 12.07 12.09
CA ILE A 37 13.26 13.47 11.90
C ILE A 37 12.10 14.28 11.32
N VAL A 38 11.43 13.75 10.29
CA VAL A 38 10.28 14.43 9.67
C VAL A 38 9.14 14.61 10.69
N PHE A 39 8.79 13.57 11.44
CA PHE A 39 7.74 13.67 12.46
C PHE A 39 8.11 14.66 13.58
N ALA A 40 9.36 14.66 14.03
CA ALA A 40 9.83 15.63 15.02
C ALA A 40 9.74 17.07 14.49
N LEU A 41 10.15 17.30 13.23
CA LEU A 41 10.06 18.61 12.59
C LEU A 41 8.60 19.07 12.52
N PHE A 42 7.69 18.25 12.01
CA PHE A 42 6.27 18.63 11.94
C PHE A 42 5.61 18.77 13.31
N ALA A 43 6.04 18.02 14.32
CA ALA A 43 5.57 18.20 15.69
C ALA A 43 5.95 19.58 16.24
N ILE A 44 7.16 20.06 15.95
CA ILE A 44 7.66 21.35 16.41
C ILE A 44 7.04 22.52 15.63
N PHE A 45 7.01 22.43 14.29
CA PHE A 45 6.63 23.55 13.43
C PHE A 45 5.15 23.57 13.04
N ALA A 46 4.46 22.44 13.13
CA ALA A 46 3.09 22.27 12.65
C ALA A 46 2.21 21.49 13.64
N GLY A 47 2.53 21.47 14.94
CA GLY A 47 1.77 20.76 15.96
C GLY A 47 0.27 21.13 15.96
N ASP A 48 -0.05 22.41 15.79
CA ASP A 48 -1.41 22.93 15.80
C ASP A 48 -2.14 22.85 14.44
N SER A 49 -1.50 22.29 13.41
CA SER A 49 -2.10 22.16 12.07
C SER A 49 -3.24 21.14 11.98
N GLY A 50 -3.50 20.41 13.07
CA GLY A 50 -4.42 19.27 13.09
C GLY A 50 -3.80 17.97 12.58
N MET A 51 -2.54 17.95 12.12
CA MET A 51 -1.83 16.74 11.69
C MET A 51 -1.81 15.62 12.74
N PHE A 52 -1.64 15.98 14.01
CA PHE A 52 -1.59 15.05 15.15
C PHE A 52 -2.95 14.82 15.82
N SER A 53 -4.02 15.44 15.30
CA SER A 53 -5.38 15.13 15.75
C SER A 53 -5.79 13.73 15.28
N SER A 54 -6.82 13.15 15.91
CA SER A 54 -7.38 11.85 15.50
C SER A 54 -7.76 11.80 14.00
N GLN A 55 -8.34 12.88 13.47
CA GLN A 55 -8.66 13.00 12.05
C GLN A 55 -7.40 13.12 11.18
N GLY A 56 -6.43 13.92 11.62
CA GLY A 56 -5.15 14.08 10.93
C GLY A 56 -4.44 12.73 10.80
N VAL A 57 -4.34 12.01 11.92
CA VAL A 57 -3.77 10.66 12.00
C VAL A 57 -4.40 9.71 11.00
N LEU A 58 -5.71 9.68 10.90
CA LEU A 58 -6.38 8.83 9.90
C LEU A 58 -6.14 9.29 8.48
N ASN A 59 -6.23 10.59 8.21
CA ASN A 59 -6.09 11.12 6.85
C ASN A 59 -4.73 10.72 6.26
N TRP A 60 -3.64 10.94 6.99
CA TRP A 60 -2.32 10.51 6.49
C TRP A 60 -2.14 8.99 6.56
N SER A 61 -2.75 8.27 7.52
CA SER A 61 -2.70 6.80 7.57
C SER A 61 -3.37 6.15 6.37
N VAL A 62 -4.48 6.71 5.87
CA VAL A 62 -5.18 6.24 4.65
C VAL A 62 -4.26 6.38 3.43
N VAL A 63 -3.57 7.52 3.30
CA VAL A 63 -2.60 7.74 2.22
C VAL A 63 -1.41 6.80 2.35
N SER A 64 -0.88 6.61 3.56
CA SER A 64 0.20 5.64 3.83
C SER A 64 -0.22 4.21 3.50
N ALA A 65 -1.45 3.81 3.82
CA ALA A 65 -2.01 2.50 3.50
C ALA A 65 -2.06 2.26 1.99
N GLN A 66 -2.48 3.26 1.21
CA GLN A 66 -2.45 3.19 -0.25
C GLN A 66 -1.03 2.94 -0.78
N PHE A 67 -0.03 3.68 -0.29
CA PHE A 67 1.37 3.46 -0.67
C PHE A 67 1.90 2.10 -0.23
N MET A 68 1.51 1.59 0.95
CA MET A 68 1.91 0.25 1.42
C MET A 68 1.40 -0.85 0.50
N ILE A 69 0.14 -0.79 0.07
CA ILE A 69 -0.45 -1.78 -0.86
C ILE A 69 0.34 -1.79 -2.17
N ILE A 70 0.61 -0.61 -2.73
CA ILE A 70 1.38 -0.47 -3.97
C ILE A 70 2.81 -0.99 -3.78
N ALA A 71 3.44 -0.66 -2.65
CA ALA A 71 4.82 -1.05 -2.35
C ALA A 71 5.00 -2.57 -2.27
N VAL A 72 4.01 -3.32 -1.77
CA VAL A 72 4.06 -4.79 -1.77
C VAL A 72 4.14 -5.33 -3.19
N GLY A 73 3.31 -4.84 -4.11
CA GLY A 73 3.34 -5.24 -5.52
C GLY A 73 4.62 -4.77 -6.23
N ALA A 74 5.01 -3.51 -6.04
CA ALA A 74 6.22 -2.95 -6.64
C ALA A 74 7.50 -3.64 -6.15
N CYS A 75 7.56 -4.06 -4.89
CA CYS A 75 8.67 -4.81 -4.34
C CYS A 75 8.89 -6.13 -5.09
N LEU A 76 7.82 -6.87 -5.40
CA LEU A 76 7.92 -8.11 -6.17
C LEU A 76 8.51 -7.88 -7.57
N LEU A 77 8.11 -6.80 -8.24
CA LEU A 77 8.66 -6.43 -9.55
C LEU A 77 10.13 -6.01 -9.46
N MET A 78 10.48 -5.20 -8.46
CA MET A 78 11.87 -4.76 -8.26
C MET A 78 12.80 -5.93 -7.91
N ILE A 79 12.32 -6.95 -7.18
CA ILE A 79 13.10 -8.17 -6.95
C ILE A 79 13.34 -8.88 -8.29
N ALA A 80 12.35 -8.94 -9.18
CA ALA A 80 12.52 -9.50 -10.52
C ALA A 80 13.38 -8.64 -11.47
N GLY A 81 13.89 -7.48 -11.02
CA GLY A 81 14.68 -6.56 -11.84
C GLY A 81 13.85 -5.64 -12.73
N GLU A 82 12.53 -5.61 -12.55
CA GLU A 82 11.60 -4.82 -13.37
C GLU A 82 11.07 -3.60 -12.61
N PHE A 83 10.58 -2.61 -13.36
CA PHE A 83 10.03 -1.38 -12.81
C PHE A 83 8.70 -1.03 -13.46
N ASP A 84 7.68 -0.76 -12.64
CA ASP A 84 6.34 -0.38 -13.12
C ASP A 84 5.93 1.02 -12.65
N LEU A 85 6.01 1.96 -13.58
CA LEU A 85 5.53 3.33 -13.41
C LEU A 85 4.02 3.47 -13.58
N SER A 86 3.39 2.55 -14.31
CA SER A 86 1.98 2.67 -14.69
C SER A 86 1.03 2.45 -13.51
N VAL A 87 1.51 1.87 -12.40
CA VAL A 87 0.69 1.59 -11.20
C VAL A 87 -0.04 2.81 -10.66
N GLY A 88 0.57 4.01 -10.73
CA GLY A 88 -0.09 5.25 -10.33
C GLY A 88 -1.27 5.62 -11.22
N SER A 89 -1.11 5.49 -12.54
CA SER A 89 -2.17 5.73 -13.52
C SER A 89 -3.28 4.66 -13.48
N MET A 90 -2.93 3.42 -13.10
CA MET A 90 -3.88 2.33 -12.90
C MET A 90 -4.88 2.62 -11.80
N ILE A 91 -4.46 3.29 -10.71
CA ILE A 91 -5.38 3.66 -9.61
C ILE A 91 -6.46 4.62 -10.11
N GLY A 92 -6.05 5.66 -10.86
CA GLY A 92 -6.99 6.62 -11.45
C GLY A 92 -7.91 5.97 -12.48
N PHE A 93 -7.34 5.12 -13.34
CA PHE A 93 -8.10 4.37 -14.34
C PHE A 93 -9.14 3.45 -13.69
N ALA A 94 -8.72 2.65 -12.69
CA ALA A 94 -9.61 1.74 -11.97
C ALA A 94 -10.75 2.49 -11.27
N GLY A 95 -10.43 3.56 -10.54
CA GLY A 95 -11.43 4.40 -9.89
C GLY A 95 -12.45 4.97 -10.89
N MET A 96 -11.97 5.43 -12.04
CA MET A 96 -12.84 5.95 -13.11
C MET A 96 -13.71 4.85 -13.74
N MET A 97 -13.18 3.65 -13.96
CA MET A 97 -13.97 2.54 -14.52
C MET A 97 -15.07 2.11 -13.56
N ILE A 98 -14.78 2.01 -12.27
CA ILE A 98 -15.81 1.75 -11.24
C ILE A 98 -16.87 2.85 -11.27
N ALA A 99 -16.46 4.12 -11.34
CA ALA A 99 -17.38 5.26 -11.42
C ALA A 99 -18.29 5.21 -12.67
N ILE A 100 -17.73 4.95 -13.85
CA ILE A 100 -18.49 4.85 -15.09
C ILE A 100 -19.49 3.68 -15.03
N PHE A 101 -19.05 2.49 -14.61
CA PHE A 101 -19.93 1.33 -14.55
C PHE A 101 -21.06 1.53 -13.53
N SER A 102 -20.74 2.04 -12.34
CA SER A 102 -21.72 2.18 -11.25
C SER A 102 -22.65 3.38 -11.40
N ILE A 103 -22.12 4.56 -11.75
CA ILE A 103 -22.87 5.82 -11.76
C ILE A 103 -23.48 6.09 -13.14
N THR A 104 -22.66 6.03 -14.19
CA THR A 104 -23.11 6.37 -15.54
C THR A 104 -23.93 5.25 -16.17
N LEU A 105 -23.48 3.99 -16.04
CA LEU A 105 -24.19 2.83 -16.57
C LEU A 105 -25.19 2.22 -15.58
N GLY A 106 -25.19 2.68 -14.31
CA GLY A 106 -26.13 2.25 -13.28
C GLY A 106 -25.96 0.79 -12.84
N TRP A 107 -24.80 0.17 -13.07
CA TRP A 107 -24.56 -1.20 -12.66
C TRP A 107 -24.38 -1.30 -11.14
N PRO A 108 -24.72 -2.45 -10.53
CA PRO A 108 -24.39 -2.70 -9.13
C PRO A 108 -22.89 -2.53 -8.87
N VAL A 109 -22.53 -1.90 -7.74
CA VAL A 109 -21.13 -1.57 -7.43
C VAL A 109 -20.25 -2.81 -7.36
N TRP A 110 -20.76 -3.93 -6.83
CA TRP A 110 -20.01 -5.19 -6.84
C TRP A 110 -19.62 -5.65 -8.25
N GLN A 111 -20.48 -5.48 -9.25
CA GLN A 111 -20.16 -5.84 -10.65
C GLN A 111 -19.12 -4.89 -11.23
N ALA A 112 -19.26 -3.60 -10.95
CA ALA A 112 -18.31 -2.57 -11.37
C ALA A 112 -16.90 -2.85 -10.83
N ILE A 113 -16.80 -3.24 -9.55
CA ILE A 113 -15.53 -3.64 -8.91
C ILE A 113 -14.92 -4.87 -9.61
N LEU A 114 -15.70 -5.95 -9.80
CA LEU A 114 -15.19 -7.19 -10.39
C LEU A 114 -14.71 -6.99 -11.83
N ILE A 115 -15.49 -6.30 -12.66
CA ILE A 115 -15.14 -6.07 -14.06
C ILE A 115 -13.91 -5.17 -14.17
N THR A 116 -13.84 -4.14 -13.33
CA THR A 116 -12.65 -3.27 -13.27
C THR A 116 -11.42 -4.06 -12.82
N PHE A 117 -11.55 -4.93 -11.83
CA PHE A 117 -10.45 -5.77 -11.37
C PHE A 117 -9.92 -6.67 -12.49
N VAL A 118 -10.81 -7.30 -13.27
CA VAL A 118 -10.43 -8.11 -14.44
C VAL A 118 -9.73 -7.26 -15.51
N LEU A 119 -10.23 -6.05 -15.80
CA LEU A 119 -9.59 -5.13 -16.74
C LEU A 119 -8.18 -4.73 -16.27
N CYS A 120 -8.02 -4.43 -14.99
CA CYS A 120 -6.71 -4.10 -14.43
C CYS A 120 -5.73 -5.27 -14.51
N LEU A 121 -6.19 -6.49 -14.20
CA LEU A 121 -5.38 -7.70 -14.37
C LEU A 121 -4.99 -7.92 -15.84
N ALA A 122 -5.91 -7.69 -16.77
CA ALA A 122 -5.63 -7.83 -18.20
C ALA A 122 -4.56 -6.82 -18.67
N ILE A 123 -4.63 -5.57 -18.20
CA ILE A 123 -3.62 -4.54 -18.51
C ILE A 123 -2.26 -4.91 -17.91
N GLY A 124 -2.22 -5.34 -16.65
CA GLY A 124 -0.98 -5.79 -16.01
C GLY A 124 -0.36 -6.99 -16.72
N ALA A 125 -1.20 -7.96 -17.12
CA ALA A 125 -0.77 -9.11 -17.91
C ALA A 125 -0.24 -8.69 -19.29
N LEU A 126 -0.89 -7.73 -19.94
CA LEU A 126 -0.44 -7.17 -21.21
C LEU A 126 0.93 -6.51 -21.08
N ASN A 127 1.16 -5.69 -20.05
CA ASN A 127 2.48 -5.10 -19.77
C ASN A 127 3.55 -6.18 -19.62
N GLY A 128 3.29 -7.20 -18.81
CA GLY A 128 4.21 -8.32 -18.60
C GLY A 128 4.50 -9.11 -19.87
N VAL A 129 3.46 -9.43 -20.65
CA VAL A 129 3.61 -10.15 -21.93
C VAL A 129 4.43 -9.34 -22.93
N ILE A 130 4.22 -8.03 -23.02
CA ILE A 130 5.00 -7.16 -23.91
C ILE A 130 6.47 -7.20 -23.50
N VAL A 131 6.78 -6.98 -22.21
CA VAL A 131 8.17 -6.99 -21.71
C VAL A 131 8.84 -8.33 -22.02
N VAL A 132 8.21 -9.45 -21.64
CA VAL A 132 8.78 -10.79 -21.80
C VAL A 132 8.96 -11.19 -23.26
N ARG A 133 8.01 -10.86 -24.14
CA ARG A 133 8.09 -11.26 -25.56
C ARG A 133 8.96 -10.36 -26.41
N THR A 134 8.99 -9.06 -26.12
CA THR A 134 9.71 -8.09 -26.96
C THR A 134 11.13 -7.82 -26.48
N GLY A 135 11.45 -8.12 -25.22
CA GLY A 135 12.74 -7.79 -24.62
C GLY A 135 12.95 -6.29 -24.41
N LEU A 136 11.89 -5.48 -24.53
CA LEU A 136 11.95 -4.05 -24.24
C LEU A 136 12.10 -3.82 -22.73
N PRO A 137 12.88 -2.81 -22.30
CA PRO A 137 12.95 -2.43 -20.90
C PRO A 137 11.56 -2.13 -20.31
N SER A 138 11.21 -2.71 -19.16
CA SER A 138 9.91 -2.50 -18.49
C SER A 138 9.62 -1.03 -18.20
N PHE A 139 10.63 -0.23 -17.91
CA PHE A 139 10.50 1.21 -17.74
C PHE A 139 9.83 1.88 -18.95
N ILE A 140 10.22 1.51 -20.18
CA ILE A 140 9.68 2.11 -21.41
C ILE A 140 8.23 1.66 -21.62
N VAL A 141 7.96 0.38 -21.44
CA VAL A 141 6.61 -0.19 -21.60
C VAL A 141 5.67 0.44 -20.57
N THR A 142 6.06 0.49 -19.31
CA THR A 142 5.21 1.00 -18.23
C THR A 142 5.06 2.52 -18.27
N LEU A 143 6.04 3.27 -18.76
CA LEU A 143 5.90 4.70 -19.04
C LEU A 143 4.93 4.97 -20.20
N ALA A 144 4.95 4.17 -21.27
CA ALA A 144 3.95 4.27 -22.33
C ALA A 144 2.54 3.98 -21.79
N PHE A 145 2.37 2.91 -21.00
CA PHE A 145 1.09 2.60 -20.37
C PHE A 145 0.64 3.65 -19.36
N LEU A 146 1.56 4.30 -18.65
CA LEU A 146 1.24 5.44 -17.79
C LEU A 146 0.50 6.53 -18.57
N PHE A 147 0.98 6.89 -19.76
CA PHE A 147 0.33 7.91 -20.59
C PHE A 147 -0.98 7.42 -21.22
N ILE A 148 -1.01 6.17 -21.71
CA ILE A 148 -2.23 5.58 -22.29
C ILE A 148 -3.35 5.54 -21.26
N LEU A 149 -3.08 5.01 -20.06
CA LEU A 149 -4.08 4.88 -18.99
C LEU A 149 -4.51 6.25 -18.47
N ARG A 150 -3.60 7.20 -18.36
CA ARG A 150 -3.93 8.58 -17.98
C ARG A 150 -4.81 9.24 -19.04
N GLY A 151 -4.54 8.98 -20.32
CA GLY A 151 -5.39 9.39 -21.43
C GLY A 151 -6.79 8.80 -21.31
N PHE A 152 -6.91 7.48 -21.13
CA PHE A 152 -8.20 6.81 -20.99
C PHE A 152 -8.99 7.26 -19.76
N THR A 153 -8.31 7.52 -18.64
CA THR A 153 -8.94 8.03 -17.40
C THR A 153 -9.68 9.34 -17.65
N ILE A 154 -9.23 10.16 -18.59
CA ILE A 154 -9.85 11.45 -18.93
C ILE A 154 -10.79 11.32 -20.13
N TYR A 155 -10.40 10.57 -21.16
CA TYR A 155 -11.13 10.45 -22.41
C TYR A 155 -12.44 9.67 -22.27
N LEU A 156 -12.45 8.55 -21.55
CA LEU A 156 -13.65 7.71 -21.39
C LEU A 156 -14.82 8.43 -20.70
N PRO A 157 -14.64 9.10 -19.55
CA PRO A 157 -15.76 9.82 -18.93
C PRO A 157 -16.22 11.02 -19.77
N GLN A 158 -15.33 11.67 -20.53
CA GLN A 158 -15.73 12.71 -21.49
C GLN A 158 -16.57 12.15 -22.64
N LEU A 159 -16.21 10.96 -23.15
CA LEU A 159 -16.93 10.32 -24.24
C LEU A 159 -18.34 9.87 -23.81
N ILE A 160 -18.45 9.29 -22.61
CA ILE A 160 -19.69 8.64 -22.14
C ILE A 160 -20.59 9.62 -21.38
N GLU A 161 -20.04 10.40 -20.44
CA GLU A 161 -20.80 11.25 -19.50
C GLU A 161 -20.66 12.76 -19.83
N ARG A 162 -19.78 13.13 -20.77
CA ARG A 162 -19.42 14.53 -21.11
C ARG A 162 -18.86 15.33 -19.93
N LYS A 163 -18.30 14.65 -18.94
CA LYS A 163 -17.66 15.24 -17.75
C LYS A 163 -16.33 14.56 -17.47
N THR A 164 -15.41 15.25 -16.82
CA THR A 164 -14.11 14.68 -16.40
C THR A 164 -14.11 14.16 -14.98
N ILE A 165 -15.17 14.44 -14.22
CA ILE A 165 -15.30 14.07 -12.81
C ILE A 165 -16.67 13.42 -12.63
N ILE A 166 -16.67 12.20 -12.12
CA ILE A 166 -17.86 11.44 -11.77
C ILE A 166 -17.83 11.25 -10.26
N GLY A 167 -18.80 11.87 -9.56
CA GLY A 167 -18.97 11.75 -8.11
C GLY A 167 -20.18 10.88 -7.75
N GLY A 168 -20.36 10.63 -6.45
CA GLY A 168 -21.53 9.91 -5.95
C GLY A 168 -21.35 8.40 -5.74
N ILE A 169 -20.12 7.89 -5.86
CA ILE A 169 -19.79 6.48 -5.60
C ILE A 169 -20.22 6.07 -4.19
N ASP A 170 -20.02 6.94 -3.19
CA ASP A 170 -20.41 6.65 -1.80
C ASP A 170 -21.89 6.31 -1.67
N LYS A 171 -22.76 7.03 -2.39
CA LYS A 171 -24.21 6.77 -2.40
C LYS A 171 -24.56 5.50 -3.16
N ALA A 172 -23.91 5.25 -4.29
CA ALA A 172 -24.13 4.03 -5.06
C ALA A 172 -23.64 2.77 -4.33
N ALA A 173 -22.65 2.92 -3.44
CA ALA A 173 -22.09 1.87 -2.60
C ALA A 173 -22.95 1.57 -1.35
N GLU A 174 -23.96 2.39 -1.03
CA GLU A 174 -24.83 2.16 0.13
C GLU A 174 -25.57 0.82 0.00
N GLY A 175 -25.36 -0.08 0.97
CA GLY A 175 -25.97 -1.41 0.99
C GLY A 175 -25.29 -2.45 0.10
N ASP A 176 -24.22 -2.12 -0.61
CA ASP A 176 -23.45 -3.09 -1.41
C ASP A 176 -22.44 -3.87 -0.54
N TRP A 177 -22.56 -5.19 -0.58
CA TRP A 177 -21.75 -6.09 0.26
C TRP A 177 -20.27 -6.08 -0.11
N LEU A 178 -19.92 -5.95 -1.39
CA LEU A 178 -18.52 -5.96 -1.85
C LEU A 178 -17.89 -4.59 -1.66
N ALA A 179 -18.66 -3.52 -1.85
CA ALA A 179 -18.22 -2.16 -1.55
C ALA A 179 -17.88 -2.00 -0.06
N ALA A 180 -18.64 -2.63 0.84
CA ALA A 180 -18.31 -2.65 2.27
C ALA A 180 -16.96 -3.34 2.58
N VAL A 181 -16.57 -4.35 1.79
CA VAL A 181 -15.30 -5.10 1.94
C VAL A 181 -14.08 -4.31 1.48
N PHE A 182 -14.23 -3.29 0.63
CA PHE A 182 -13.09 -2.50 0.13
C PHE A 182 -13.12 -1.03 0.57
N GLY A 183 -14.29 -0.40 0.50
CA GLY A 183 -14.50 1.02 0.85
C GLY A 183 -15.14 1.25 2.22
N GLY A 184 -15.54 0.20 2.93
CA GLY A 184 -16.19 0.31 4.24
C GLY A 184 -15.25 0.73 5.37
N LYS A 185 -15.85 0.96 6.54
CA LYS A 185 -15.15 1.21 7.81
C LYS A 185 -15.50 0.11 8.80
N ILE A 186 -14.50 -0.35 9.55
CA ILE A 186 -14.68 -1.32 10.64
C ILE A 186 -14.62 -0.64 12.00
N LEU A 187 -15.05 -1.37 13.04
CA LEU A 187 -15.05 -0.91 14.43
C LEU A 187 -15.90 0.35 14.67
N THR A 188 -16.86 0.66 13.80
CA THR A 188 -17.69 1.86 13.90
C THR A 188 -18.42 1.94 15.25
N GLY A 189 -18.94 0.82 15.75
CA GLY A 189 -19.57 0.75 17.08
C GLY A 189 -18.60 0.99 18.24
N LEU A 190 -17.35 0.53 18.13
CA LEU A 190 -16.31 0.82 19.12
C LEU A 190 -15.97 2.31 19.14
N PHE A 191 -15.80 2.92 17.97
CA PHE A 191 -15.51 4.35 17.86
C PHE A 191 -16.67 5.23 18.30
N ALA A 192 -17.92 4.81 18.07
CA ALA A 192 -19.10 5.45 18.63
C ALA A 192 -19.08 5.40 20.16
N TRP A 193 -18.84 4.23 20.76
CA TRP A 193 -18.71 4.09 22.20
C TRP A 193 -17.56 4.92 22.79
N LEU A 194 -16.40 4.97 22.11
CA LEU A 194 -15.27 5.79 22.53
C LEU A 194 -15.59 7.30 22.47
N GLY A 195 -16.40 7.73 21.51
CA GLY A 195 -16.92 9.10 21.43
C GLY A 195 -17.87 9.40 22.59
N GLU A 196 -18.83 8.51 22.87
CA GLU A 196 -19.76 8.63 24.00
C GLU A 196 -19.05 8.63 25.36
N ALA A 197 -17.99 7.81 25.50
CA ALA A 197 -17.15 7.75 26.69
C ALA A 197 -16.23 8.98 26.86
N GLY A 198 -16.20 9.91 25.89
CA GLY A 198 -15.36 11.10 25.91
C GLY A 198 -13.86 10.82 25.69
N LEU A 199 -13.51 9.64 25.18
CA LEU A 199 -12.13 9.23 24.91
C LEU A 199 -11.60 9.72 23.56
N ILE A 200 -12.50 9.94 22.59
CA ILE A 200 -12.19 10.47 21.26
C ILE A 200 -12.92 11.79 21.05
N SER A 201 -12.34 12.70 20.27
CA SER A 201 -12.99 13.94 19.89
C SER A 201 -14.31 13.69 19.15
N VAL A 202 -15.30 14.51 19.48
CA VAL A 202 -16.67 14.44 18.95
C VAL A 202 -16.96 15.77 18.27
N PHE A 203 -17.78 15.77 17.22
CA PHE A 203 -18.22 17.03 16.62
C PHE A 203 -19.05 17.83 17.62
N GLU A 204 -18.68 19.09 17.83
CA GLU A 204 -19.38 19.98 18.78
C GLU A 204 -20.56 20.73 18.14
N ARG A 205 -20.57 20.87 16.80
CA ARG A 205 -21.55 21.69 16.07
C ARG A 205 -21.98 21.04 14.76
N GLY A 206 -23.20 21.34 14.32
CA GLY A 206 -23.79 20.88 13.05
C GLY A 206 -24.57 19.57 13.15
N ASN A 207 -24.99 19.04 12.00
CA ASN A 207 -25.85 17.84 11.92
C ASN A 207 -25.19 16.54 12.43
N ARG A 208 -23.88 16.57 12.70
CA ARG A 208 -23.11 15.46 13.25
C ARG A 208 -22.72 15.69 14.71
N ALA A 209 -23.27 16.72 15.37
CA ALA A 209 -22.96 17.00 16.76
C ALA A 209 -23.22 15.76 17.64
N GLY A 210 -22.26 15.40 18.50
CA GLY A 210 -22.34 14.17 19.29
C GLY A 210 -21.77 12.92 18.61
N GLN A 211 -21.43 12.95 17.32
CA GLN A 211 -20.77 11.83 16.63
C GLN A 211 -19.24 11.93 16.74
N PRO A 212 -18.52 10.80 16.86
CA PRO A 212 -17.07 10.82 16.92
C PRO A 212 -16.50 11.40 15.61
N VAL A 213 -15.45 12.21 15.73
CA VAL A 213 -14.73 12.79 14.59
C VAL A 213 -14.17 11.67 13.71
N VAL A 214 -13.72 10.60 14.36
CA VAL A 214 -13.36 9.32 13.75
C VAL A 214 -14.49 8.33 13.94
N ASP A 215 -15.13 7.93 12.86
CA ASP A 215 -16.26 7.00 12.87
C ASP A 215 -15.87 5.54 12.62
N GLY A 216 -14.58 5.23 12.45
CA GLY A 216 -14.07 3.86 12.31
C GLY A 216 -12.71 3.79 11.63
N ILE A 217 -12.20 2.56 11.46
CA ILE A 217 -10.97 2.30 10.71
C ILE A 217 -11.32 1.97 9.25
N PRO A 218 -10.82 2.74 8.27
CA PRO A 218 -11.02 2.42 6.86
C PRO A 218 -10.46 1.05 6.50
N MET A 219 -11.23 0.27 5.74
CA MET A 219 -10.85 -1.08 5.31
C MET A 219 -9.57 -1.10 4.47
N LEU A 220 -9.24 0.00 3.79
CA LEU A 220 -7.96 0.19 3.10
C LEU A 220 -6.74 -0.04 4.02
N ILE A 221 -6.79 0.44 5.27
CA ILE A 221 -5.70 0.26 6.24
C ILE A 221 -5.58 -1.22 6.62
N VAL A 222 -6.71 -1.89 6.80
CA VAL A 222 -6.77 -3.32 7.12
C VAL A 222 -6.16 -4.15 5.99
N TRP A 223 -6.54 -3.87 4.74
CA TRP A 223 -5.98 -4.53 3.57
C TRP A 223 -4.48 -4.26 3.40
N ALA A 224 -4.02 -3.04 3.66
CA ALA A 224 -2.61 -2.72 3.62
C ALA A 224 -1.80 -3.58 4.59
N LEU A 225 -2.23 -3.67 5.85
CA LEU A 225 -1.56 -4.50 6.86
C LEU A 225 -1.65 -5.99 6.52
N ALA A 226 -2.82 -6.45 6.05
CA ALA A 226 -3.03 -7.84 5.66
C ALA A 226 -2.13 -8.23 4.49
N LEU A 227 -2.02 -7.40 3.45
CA LEU A 227 -1.16 -7.65 2.29
C LEU A 227 0.32 -7.58 2.64
N VAL A 228 0.73 -6.67 3.54
CA VAL A 228 2.12 -6.63 4.03
C VAL A 228 2.44 -7.90 4.82
N ALA A 229 1.57 -8.32 5.75
CA ALA A 229 1.76 -9.53 6.52
C ALA A 229 1.79 -10.78 5.62
N PHE A 230 0.86 -10.86 4.67
CA PHE A 230 0.80 -11.93 3.68
C PHE A 230 2.04 -11.95 2.80
N GLY A 231 2.44 -10.82 2.22
CA GLY A 231 3.63 -10.70 1.38
C GLY A 231 4.90 -11.06 2.15
N HIS A 232 5.04 -10.60 3.39
CA HIS A 232 6.14 -10.99 4.27
C HIS A 232 6.16 -12.50 4.51
N PHE A 233 5.03 -13.11 4.86
CA PHE A 233 4.93 -14.55 5.06
C PHE A 233 5.29 -15.32 3.79
N VAL A 234 4.72 -14.96 2.65
CA VAL A 234 4.98 -15.61 1.36
C VAL A 234 6.46 -15.51 1.00
N LEU A 235 7.06 -14.33 1.07
CA LEU A 235 8.45 -14.12 0.66
C LEU A 235 9.47 -14.77 1.62
N THR A 236 9.20 -14.79 2.92
CA THR A 236 10.19 -15.24 3.92
C THR A 236 9.98 -16.67 4.42
N ARG A 237 8.78 -17.22 4.30
CA ARG A 237 8.43 -18.54 4.87
C ARG A 237 8.03 -19.59 3.83
N THR A 238 7.93 -19.26 2.54
CA THR A 238 7.49 -20.22 1.52
C THR A 238 8.53 -20.48 0.43
N LYS A 239 8.44 -21.65 -0.22
CA LYS A 239 9.28 -22.00 -1.38
C LYS A 239 9.14 -21.02 -2.55
N PHE A 240 7.94 -20.48 -2.73
CA PHE A 240 7.67 -19.48 -3.77
C PHE A 240 8.49 -18.20 -3.55
N GLY A 241 8.63 -17.75 -2.30
CA GLY A 241 9.50 -16.64 -1.95
C GLY A 241 10.96 -16.88 -2.33
N ASN A 242 11.47 -18.08 -2.05
CA ASN A 242 12.83 -18.47 -2.43
C ASN A 242 13.03 -18.42 -3.96
N TRP A 243 12.04 -18.87 -4.75
CA TRP A 243 12.11 -18.79 -6.22
C TRP A 243 12.11 -17.35 -6.73
N ILE A 244 11.31 -16.47 -6.12
CA ILE A 244 11.30 -15.05 -6.48
C ILE A 244 12.68 -14.43 -6.22
N PHE A 245 13.23 -14.60 -5.02
CA PHE A 245 14.56 -14.06 -4.70
C PHE A 245 15.66 -14.65 -5.57
N ALA A 246 15.57 -15.95 -5.87
CA ALA A 246 16.49 -16.64 -6.77
C ALA A 246 16.47 -16.01 -8.18
N SER A 247 15.28 -15.75 -8.74
CA SER A 247 15.14 -15.14 -10.06
C SER A 247 15.72 -13.72 -10.16
N GLY A 248 15.71 -12.98 -9.05
CA GLY A 248 16.25 -11.62 -8.97
C GLY A 248 17.75 -11.49 -8.67
N GLY A 249 18.32 -12.50 -8.01
CA GLY A 249 19.66 -12.39 -7.41
C GLY A 249 20.83 -12.80 -8.29
N ASP A 250 20.62 -13.75 -9.21
CA ASP A 250 21.53 -14.20 -10.28
C ASP A 250 20.88 -15.44 -10.90
N ALA A 251 20.62 -15.42 -12.22
CA ALA A 251 20.02 -16.55 -12.92
C ALA A 251 20.82 -17.86 -12.75
N GLN A 252 22.14 -17.78 -12.53
CA GLN A 252 22.96 -18.95 -12.18
C GLN A 252 22.68 -19.44 -10.75
N ALA A 253 22.61 -18.55 -9.77
CA ALA A 253 22.26 -18.92 -8.39
C ALA A 253 20.88 -19.60 -8.31
N ALA A 254 19.91 -19.13 -9.11
CA ALA A 254 18.59 -19.76 -9.18
C ALA A 254 18.61 -21.23 -9.64
N ARG A 255 19.44 -21.55 -10.64
CA ARG A 255 19.60 -22.93 -11.14
C ARG A 255 20.28 -23.87 -10.17
N TYR A 256 21.07 -23.35 -9.22
CA TYR A 256 21.77 -24.16 -8.22
C TYR A 256 20.94 -24.45 -6.98
N VAL A 257 19.84 -23.73 -6.74
CA VAL A 257 18.98 -23.90 -5.56
C VAL A 257 17.82 -24.89 -5.79
N GLY A 258 17.61 -25.36 -7.04
CA GLY A 258 16.69 -26.45 -7.37
C GLY A 258 16.19 -26.43 -8.81
#